data_AF-A0A7W5MT03-F1
#
_entry.id   AF-A0A7W5MT03-F1
#
_cell.length_a   1.000
_cell.length_b   1.000
_cell.length_c   1.000
_cell.angle_alpha   90.00
_cell.angle_beta   90.00
_cell.angle_gamma   90.00
#
_symmetry.space_group_name_H-M   'P 1'
#
loop_
_entity.id
_entity.type
_entity.pdbx_description
1 polymer ?
#
loop_
_entity_poly.entity_id
_entity_poly.type
_entity_poly.pdbx_seq_one_letter_code
_entity_poly.pdbx_strand_id
1 'polypeptide(L)'
;MPSGWKLEPDSRDRLMALFPPRYPHTVADHVTRTVHAGPGDPLPPAIRHARVVGHIDDGAGVEALVVALEGSTRRPDGGIWHITWSLAEDRAARESNVALAMRAWKPRDGGAIVLVPAVW
;
A
#
# COMPACT_ATOMS: atom_id res chain seq x y z
N MET A 1 -6.16 12.67 -11.22
CA MET A 1 -6.74 11.46 -10.62
C MET A 1 -5.61 10.61 -10.04
N PRO A 2 -5.80 9.97 -8.88
CA PRO A 2 -4.89 8.94 -8.42
C PRO A 2 -4.63 7.82 -9.44
N SER A 3 -3.40 7.33 -9.48
CA SER A 3 -3.04 6.13 -10.24
C SER A 3 -2.02 5.29 -9.49
N GLY A 4 -2.06 3.99 -9.78
CA GLY A 4 -1.21 2.99 -9.13
C GLY A 4 -1.64 1.59 -9.52
N TRP A 5 -1.61 0.69 -8.55
CA TRP A 5 -1.99 -0.69 -8.77
C TRP A 5 -3.01 -1.15 -7.74
N LYS A 6 -4.13 -1.69 -8.22
CA LYS A 6 -5.15 -2.34 -7.39
C LYS A 6 -4.66 -3.70 -6.93
N LEU A 7 -4.89 -3.99 -5.66
CA LEU A 7 -4.69 -5.31 -5.08
C LEU A 7 -5.77 -6.24 -5.60
N GLU A 8 -5.34 -7.35 -6.18
CA GLU A 8 -6.25 -8.38 -6.67
C GLU A 8 -7.00 -9.05 -5.50
N PRO A 9 -8.29 -9.42 -5.66
CA PRO A 9 -9.14 -9.91 -4.58
C PRO A 9 -8.57 -11.11 -3.80
N ASP A 10 -8.05 -12.15 -4.46
CA ASP A 10 -7.52 -13.32 -3.76
C ASP A 10 -6.28 -12.95 -2.92
N SER A 11 -5.44 -12.06 -3.46
CA SER A 11 -4.32 -11.48 -2.72
C SER A 11 -4.78 -10.69 -1.50
N ARG A 12 -5.88 -9.92 -1.62
CA ARG A 12 -6.48 -9.15 -0.53
C ARG A 12 -7.02 -10.04 0.58
N ASP A 13 -7.79 -11.06 0.24
CA ASP A 13 -8.42 -11.95 1.22
C ASP A 13 -7.38 -12.74 2.01
N ARG A 14 -6.34 -13.23 1.32
CA ARG A 14 -5.20 -13.89 1.97
C ARG A 14 -4.48 -12.96 2.94
N LEU A 15 -4.23 -11.71 2.52
CA LEU A 15 -3.60 -10.73 3.39
C LEU A 15 -4.50 -10.33 4.56
N MET A 16 -5.81 -10.20 4.39
CA MET A 16 -6.77 -9.93 5.48
C MET A 16 -6.71 -11.00 6.57
N ALA A 17 -6.56 -12.28 6.18
CA ALA A 17 -6.40 -13.37 7.15
C ALA A 17 -5.07 -13.29 7.90
N LEU A 18 -3.97 -12.89 7.23
CA LEU A 18 -2.64 -12.80 7.83
C LEU A 18 -2.42 -11.52 8.65
N PHE A 19 -3.07 -10.44 8.25
CA PHE A 19 -2.99 -9.11 8.84
C PHE A 19 -4.42 -8.60 9.11
N PRO A 20 -5.10 -9.09 10.16
CA PRO A 20 -6.40 -8.56 10.53
C PRO A 20 -6.33 -7.05 10.79
N PRO A 21 -7.17 -6.21 10.15
CA PRO A 21 -7.20 -4.76 10.37
C PRO A 21 -7.31 -4.40 11.84
N ARG A 22 -6.42 -3.52 12.31
CA ARG A 22 -6.47 -3.02 13.69
C ARG A 22 -7.57 -1.96 13.89
N TYR A 23 -7.82 -1.15 12.87
CA TYR A 23 -8.70 0.00 12.93
C TYR A 23 -9.99 -0.21 12.10
N PRO A 24 -11.10 0.48 12.44
CA PRO A 24 -12.43 0.16 11.90
C PRO A 24 -12.55 0.40 10.39
N HIS A 25 -11.84 1.37 9.82
CA HIS A 25 -11.90 1.64 8.39
C HIS A 25 -10.85 0.83 7.64
N THR A 26 -11.27 -0.29 7.08
CA THR A 26 -10.40 -1.10 6.22
C THR A 26 -10.30 -0.47 4.83
N VAL A 27 -9.08 -0.14 4.40
CA VAL A 27 -8.79 0.33 3.04
C VAL A 27 -8.37 -0.87 2.18
N ALA A 28 -7.17 -1.42 2.41
CA ALA A 28 -6.68 -2.70 1.87
C ALA A 28 -6.96 -2.90 0.36
N ASP A 29 -6.66 -1.90 -0.47
CA ASP A 29 -7.16 -1.84 -1.85
C ASP A 29 -6.08 -1.58 -2.92
N HIS A 30 -5.05 -0.76 -2.66
CA HIS A 30 -4.09 -0.39 -3.70
C HIS A 30 -2.71 0.04 -3.18
N VAL A 31 -1.73 0.03 -4.09
CA VAL A 31 -0.46 0.73 -3.97
C VAL A 31 -0.51 1.98 -4.86
N THR A 32 -0.36 3.17 -4.28
CA THR A 32 -0.41 4.44 -5.03
C THR A 32 0.92 4.78 -5.65
N ARG A 33 0.94 5.08 -6.96
CA ARG A 33 2.10 5.61 -7.68
C ARG A 33 2.13 7.14 -7.68
N THR A 34 1.01 7.76 -8.00
CA THR A 34 0.86 9.23 -8.04
C THR A 34 -0.59 9.61 -7.74
N VAL A 35 -0.81 10.82 -7.22
CA VAL A 35 -2.14 11.40 -7.02
C VAL A 35 -2.53 12.39 -8.13
N HIS A 36 -1.64 12.62 -9.09
CA HIS A 36 -1.74 13.69 -10.09
C HIS A 36 -1.79 13.19 -11.55
N ALA A 37 -2.27 11.97 -11.82
CA ALA A 37 -2.40 11.52 -13.21
C ALA A 37 -3.42 12.38 -13.98
N GLY A 38 -3.02 12.84 -15.16
CA GLY A 38 -3.83 13.62 -16.09
C GLY A 38 -4.58 12.74 -17.10
N PRO A 39 -5.59 13.30 -17.79
CA PRO A 39 -6.24 12.63 -18.91
C PRO A 39 -5.22 12.31 -20.02
N GLY A 40 -5.08 11.03 -20.37
CA GLY A 40 -4.13 10.57 -21.38
C GLY A 40 -2.76 10.12 -20.86
N ASP A 41 -2.48 10.27 -19.55
CA ASP A 41 -1.29 9.67 -18.96
C ASP A 41 -1.35 8.14 -19.10
N PRO A 42 -0.21 7.48 -19.41
CA PRO A 42 -0.19 6.03 -19.50
C PRO A 42 -0.50 5.40 -18.14
N LEU A 43 -1.18 4.25 -18.18
CA LEU A 43 -1.32 3.42 -16.99
C LEU A 43 0.05 3.10 -16.38
N PRO A 44 0.13 2.94 -15.05
CA PRO A 44 1.33 2.42 -14.42
C PRO A 44 1.79 1.11 -15.10
N PRO A 45 3.11 0.89 -15.22
CA PRO A 45 3.61 -0.34 -15.84
C PRO A 45 3.13 -1.57 -15.07
N ALA A 46 2.87 -2.67 -15.76
CA ALA A 46 2.56 -3.93 -15.09
C ALA A 46 3.73 -4.36 -14.18
N ILE A 47 3.42 -4.78 -12.96
CA ILE A 47 4.38 -5.33 -12.01
C ILE A 47 4.34 -6.85 -12.11
N ARG A 48 5.49 -7.47 -12.35
CA ARG A 48 5.67 -8.93 -12.42
C ARG A 48 5.90 -9.51 -11.03
N HIS A 49 6.61 -8.77 -10.17
CA HIS A 49 6.97 -9.21 -8.84
C HIS A 49 6.56 -8.17 -7.79
N ALA A 50 5.53 -8.50 -7.02
CA ALA A 50 5.13 -7.73 -5.85
C ALA A 50 5.05 -8.63 -4.61
N ARG A 51 5.55 -8.16 -3.48
CA ARG A 51 5.54 -8.89 -2.21
C ARG A 51 5.30 -7.96 -1.03
N VAL A 52 4.47 -8.36 -0.08
CA VAL A 52 4.41 -7.69 1.23
C VAL A 52 5.60 -8.12 2.06
N VAL A 53 6.44 -7.17 2.47
CA VAL A 53 7.70 -7.41 3.18
C VAL A 53 7.73 -6.81 4.59
N GLY A 54 6.72 -6.01 4.93
CA GLY A 54 6.68 -5.34 6.21
C GLY A 54 5.31 -4.82 6.58
N HIS A 55 5.22 -4.39 7.82
CA HIS A 55 4.01 -3.86 8.44
C HIS A 55 4.36 -2.67 9.31
N ILE A 56 3.54 -1.64 9.28
CA ILE A 56 3.64 -0.49 10.17
C ILE A 56 2.28 -0.18 10.76
N ASP A 57 2.32 0.17 12.04
CA ASP A 57 1.23 0.71 12.82
C ASP A 57 1.80 1.92 13.57
N ASP A 58 1.20 3.10 13.38
CA ASP A 58 1.62 4.32 14.06
C ASP A 58 1.12 4.40 15.51
N GLY A 59 0.28 3.45 15.94
CA GLY A 59 -0.33 3.39 17.27
C GLY A 59 -1.36 4.49 17.52
N ALA A 60 -1.61 5.37 16.54
CA ALA A 60 -2.50 6.52 16.62
C ALA A 60 -3.67 6.42 15.64
N GLY A 61 -3.79 5.33 14.86
CA GLY A 61 -4.92 5.13 13.94
C GLY A 61 -4.54 4.89 12.48
N VAL A 62 -3.27 4.68 12.13
CA VAL A 62 -2.86 4.38 10.75
C VAL A 62 -2.05 3.10 10.70
N GLU A 63 -2.54 2.17 9.87
CA GLU A 63 -1.88 0.91 9.58
C GLU A 63 -1.56 0.81 8.07
N ALA A 64 -0.38 0.29 7.73
CA ALA A 64 0.00 0.04 6.35
C ALA A 64 0.88 -1.22 6.20
N LEU A 65 0.79 -1.84 5.03
CA LEU A 65 1.66 -2.95 4.61
C LEU A 65 2.72 -2.41 3.65
N VAL A 66 3.99 -2.69 3.93
CA VAL A 66 5.12 -2.32 3.08
C VAL A 66 5.24 -3.34 1.95
N VAL A 67 5.32 -2.85 0.72
CA VAL A 67 5.38 -3.66 -0.49
C VAL A 67 6.74 -3.47 -1.16
N ALA A 68 7.36 -4.56 -1.58
CA ALA A 68 8.47 -4.53 -2.54
C ALA A 68 7.89 -4.74 -3.95
N LEU A 69 8.11 -3.78 -4.84
CA LEU A 69 7.82 -3.88 -6.26
C LEU A 69 9.14 -4.10 -7.01
N GLU A 70 9.21 -5.15 -7.82
CA GLU A 70 10.42 -5.53 -8.57
C GLU A 70 11.69 -5.58 -7.67
N GLY A 71 11.53 -6.07 -6.44
CA GLY A 71 12.60 -6.21 -5.45
C GLY A 71 12.94 -4.95 -4.66
N SER A 72 12.25 -3.82 -4.89
CA SER A 72 12.50 -2.55 -4.18
C SER A 72 11.27 -2.07 -3.41
N THR A 73 11.47 -1.65 -2.16
CA THR A 73 10.45 -0.92 -1.39
C THR A 73 10.51 0.59 -1.64
N ARG A 74 11.56 1.09 -2.31
CA ARG A 74 11.81 2.52 -2.51
C ARG A 74 11.02 3.04 -3.71
N ARG A 75 10.36 4.16 -3.48
CA ARG A 75 9.72 4.96 -4.53
C ARG A 75 10.72 5.96 -5.13
N PRO A 76 10.55 6.35 -6.40
CA PRO A 76 11.37 7.39 -7.03
C PRO A 76 11.30 8.75 -6.31
N ASP A 77 10.20 9.05 -5.64
CA ASP A 77 9.99 10.30 -4.87
C ASP A 77 10.55 10.23 -3.43
N GLY A 78 11.29 9.18 -3.10
CA GLY A 78 11.87 8.97 -1.76
C GLY A 78 10.91 8.30 -0.76
N GLY A 79 9.64 8.10 -1.13
CA GLY A 79 8.69 7.36 -0.31
C GLY A 79 8.93 5.84 -0.29
N ILE A 80 8.06 5.14 0.43
CA ILE A 80 8.04 3.68 0.50
C ILE A 80 6.75 3.17 -0.16
N TRP A 81 6.85 2.14 -1.00
CA TRP A 81 5.68 1.48 -1.58
C TRP A 81 4.91 0.78 -0.47
N HIS A 82 3.62 1.05 -0.39
CA HIS A 82 2.77 0.49 0.65
C HIS A 82 1.31 0.42 0.20
N ILE A 83 0.54 -0.39 0.94
CA ILE A 83 -0.91 -0.44 0.90
C ILE A 83 -1.39 0.16 2.22
N THR A 84 -2.22 1.20 2.17
CA THR A 84 -2.92 1.64 3.38
C THR A 84 -3.86 0.51 3.79
N TRP A 85 -3.72 0.05 5.02
CA TRP A 85 -4.38 -1.17 5.46
C TRP A 85 -5.65 -0.86 6.24
N SER A 86 -5.52 -0.14 7.34
CA SER A 86 -6.65 0.28 8.17
C SER A 86 -6.45 1.66 8.78
N LEU A 87 -7.55 2.37 9.03
CA LEU A 87 -7.59 3.74 9.53
C LEU A 87 -8.62 3.88 10.67
N ALA A 88 -8.30 4.71 11.67
CA ALA A 88 -9.29 5.21 12.63
C ALA A 88 -10.16 6.31 11.99
N GLU A 89 -11.31 6.62 12.60
CA GLU A 89 -12.36 7.51 12.05
C GLU A 89 -11.85 8.86 11.51
N ASP A 90 -10.90 9.49 12.20
CA ASP A 90 -10.36 10.80 11.85
C ASP A 90 -9.03 10.75 11.08
N ARG A 91 -8.64 9.57 10.59
CA ARG A 91 -7.34 9.38 9.91
C ARG A 91 -7.52 9.23 8.40
N ALA A 92 -6.55 9.74 7.66
CA ALA A 92 -6.53 9.70 6.21
C ALA A 92 -5.40 8.83 5.67
N ALA A 93 -5.65 8.16 4.54
CA ALA A 93 -4.67 7.28 3.89
C ALA A 93 -3.33 7.97 3.60
N ARG A 94 -3.31 9.28 3.30
CA ARG A 94 -2.06 10.03 3.08
C ARG A 94 -1.09 9.97 4.26
N GLU A 95 -1.60 9.79 5.47
CA GLU A 95 -0.82 9.77 6.71
C GLU A 95 0.05 8.51 6.86
N SER A 96 -0.21 7.46 6.10
CA SER A 96 0.68 6.30 6.00
C SER A 96 2.09 6.69 5.52
N ASN A 97 2.19 7.70 4.62
CA ASN A 97 3.49 8.23 4.18
C ASN A 97 4.24 8.88 5.33
N VAL A 98 3.52 9.60 6.22
CA VAL A 98 4.11 10.23 7.41
C VAL A 98 4.57 9.16 8.39
N ALA A 99 3.76 8.12 8.64
CA ALA A 99 4.13 7.01 9.50
C ALA A 99 5.43 6.32 9.01
N LEU A 100 5.52 6.03 7.71
CA LEU A 100 6.67 5.40 7.08
C LEU A 100 7.93 6.28 7.03
N ALA A 101 7.77 7.61 7.01
CA ALA A 101 8.88 8.55 7.07
C ALA A 101 9.43 8.73 8.49
N MET A 102 8.56 8.66 9.50
CA MET A 102 8.90 8.99 10.89
C MET A 102 9.34 7.80 11.73
N ARG A 103 9.00 6.56 11.32
CA ARG A 103 9.23 5.36 12.13
C ARG A 103 9.70 4.20 11.27
N ALA A 104 10.52 3.34 11.89
CA ALA A 104 10.83 2.06 11.29
C ALA A 104 9.59 1.17 11.27
N TRP A 105 9.30 0.57 10.11
CA TRP A 105 8.33 -0.49 9.97
C TRP A 105 8.94 -1.83 10.42
N LYS A 106 8.10 -2.79 10.78
CA LYS A 106 8.52 -4.12 11.26
C LYS A 106 8.57 -5.10 10.09
N PRO A 107 9.68 -5.82 9.88
CA PRO A 107 9.72 -6.92 8.91
C PRO A 107 8.65 -7.95 9.23
N ARG A 108 7.79 -8.22 8.26
CA ARG A 108 6.73 -9.22 8.37
C ARG A 108 6.33 -9.64 6.96
N ASP A 109 6.63 -10.89 6.64
CA ASP A 109 6.38 -11.43 5.32
C ASP A 109 4.89 -11.70 5.14
N GLY A 110 4.30 -11.04 4.14
CA GLY A 110 2.93 -11.29 3.71
C GLY A 110 2.87 -12.06 2.39
N GLY A 111 4.00 -12.52 1.84
CA GLY A 111 4.04 -13.30 0.61
C GLY A 111 3.77 -12.48 -0.66
N ALA A 112 3.79 -13.18 -1.81
CA ALA A 112 3.57 -12.59 -3.12
C ALA A 112 2.11 -12.11 -3.28
N ILE A 113 1.93 -10.99 -3.98
CA ILE A 113 0.62 -10.41 -4.27
C ILE A 113 0.50 -10.10 -5.76
N VAL A 114 -0.73 -10.09 -6.27
CA VAL A 114 -1.04 -9.67 -7.63
C VAL A 114 -1.55 -8.24 -7.61
N LEU A 115 -0.99 -7.42 -8.52
CA LEU A 115 -1.25 -5.99 -8.64
C LEU A 115 -1.64 -5.64 -10.08
N VAL A 116 -2.76 -4.93 -10.25
CA VAL A 116 -3.30 -4.57 -11.57
C VAL A 116 -3.20 -3.06 -11.77
N PRO A 117 -2.56 -2.56 -12.84
CA PRO A 117 -2.51 -1.12 -13.12
C PRO A 117 -3.90 -0.47 -13.20
N ALA A 118 -4.07 0.68 -12.55
CA ALA A 118 -5.36 1.37 -12.50
C ALA A 118 -5.20 2.89 -12.32
N VAL A 119 -6.28 3.60 -12.67
CA VAL A 119 -6.54 5.02 -12.39
C VAL A 119 -7.93 5.09 -11.75
N TRP A 120 -8.10 5.93 -10.73
CA TRP A 120 -9.35 6.09 -9.99
C TRP A 120 -9.53 7.51 -9.44
#